data_AF-A0A8C4PJ01-F1
#
_entry.id   AF-A0A8C4PJ01-F1
#
_cell.length_a   1.000
_cell.length_b   1.000
_cell.length_c   1.000
_cell.angle_alpha   90.00
_cell.angle_beta   90.00
_cell.angle_gamma   90.00
#
_symmetry.space_group_name_H-M   'P 1'
#
loop_
_entity.id
_entity.type
_entity.pdbx_description
1 polymer ?
#
loop_
_entity_poly.entity_id
_entity_poly.type
_entity_poly.pdbx_seq_one_letter_code
_entity_poly.pdbx_strand_id
1 'polypeptide(L)'
;MFLKAVVLTLALVAVTGARAEVNADQVATVVWDYFSQLSNSAKEAVEHLQKSELTQKLNTLFQDKLEEVNTYRTDLQKRLVPFATALHERLTKDSEKLKEEIRKELEELRARLLPHADKVSQKIGDNMRELQQRLGPHAEELRAQVSAQAEQLRRQLSPYAERMQSVLRDNARSLGASLTPYADQLKAQINQNVEELKNRLTPYADELKVKIDQSVEQLRSQLAPYAEDAQEKLNRQLEGLAFQMKKSAEELKAKISANADELRQKLVPLAEDVHGKLRGNPDGLQKSLAELSGHLDRQVEEFRRRVEPYGETFSKALVQQVEELRQKLGPYAGDVEGHLSFLEKDLRDKVSSFFSTLKEESQDKPLALPDQEPALGPLEN
;
A
#
# COMPACT_ATOMS: atom_id res chain seq x y z
N MET A 1 56.80 -31.49 -10.66
CA MET A 1 56.16 -31.04 -9.40
C MET A 1 54.99 -31.91 -8.95
N PHE A 2 54.31 -32.65 -9.82
CA PHE A 2 53.12 -33.43 -9.44
C PHE A 2 53.36 -34.68 -8.56
N LEU A 3 54.47 -35.42 -8.69
CA LEU A 3 54.77 -36.56 -7.80
C LEU A 3 54.94 -36.12 -6.33
N LYS A 4 55.56 -34.95 -6.12
CA LYS A 4 55.65 -34.32 -4.79
C LYS A 4 54.28 -33.90 -4.26
N ALA A 5 53.34 -33.50 -5.14
CA ALA A 5 51.98 -33.13 -4.75
C ALA A 5 51.09 -34.34 -4.38
N VAL A 6 51.30 -35.50 -5.03
CA VAL A 6 50.59 -36.77 -4.70
C VAL A 6 51.07 -37.33 -3.36
N VAL A 7 52.38 -37.30 -3.11
CA VAL A 7 52.96 -37.71 -1.81
C VAL A 7 52.52 -36.75 -0.68
N LEU A 8 52.40 -35.46 -0.96
CA LEU A 8 51.88 -34.46 -0.01
C LEU A 8 50.39 -34.62 0.28
N THR A 9 49.57 -35.00 -0.71
CA THR A 9 48.13 -35.22 -0.51
C THR A 9 47.84 -36.51 0.25
N LEU A 10 48.59 -37.59 0.00
CA LEU A 10 48.52 -38.82 0.81
C LEU A 10 49.00 -38.61 2.25
N ALA A 11 50.05 -37.81 2.45
CA ALA A 11 50.49 -37.41 3.79
C ALA A 11 49.47 -36.51 4.50
N LEU A 12 48.75 -35.65 3.76
CA LEU A 12 47.71 -34.79 4.34
C LEU A 12 46.49 -35.62 4.79
N VAL A 13 46.04 -36.60 4.00
CA VAL A 13 44.89 -37.46 4.33
C VAL A 13 45.16 -38.33 5.56
N ALA A 14 46.40 -38.80 5.75
CA ALA A 14 46.81 -39.53 6.95
C ALA A 14 46.86 -38.65 8.21
N VAL A 15 47.08 -37.33 8.07
CA VAL A 15 47.21 -36.39 9.19
C VAL A 15 45.88 -35.75 9.57
N THR A 16 44.93 -35.62 8.63
CA THR A 16 43.61 -35.04 8.88
C THR A 16 42.56 -36.10 9.21
N GLY A 17 42.76 -36.91 10.25
CA GLY A 17 41.77 -37.51 11.18
C GLY A 17 40.35 -37.95 10.76
N ALA A 18 39.97 -37.96 9.48
CA ALA A 18 38.72 -38.52 8.99
C ALA A 18 38.93 -40.02 8.81
N ARG A 19 37.94 -40.83 9.21
CA ARG A 19 37.92 -42.29 9.00
C ARG A 19 37.89 -42.65 7.51
N ALA A 20 38.97 -42.38 6.80
CA ALA A 20 39.30 -42.97 5.51
C ALA A 20 40.45 -43.92 5.81
N GLU A 21 40.15 -45.21 5.89
CA GLU A 21 41.16 -46.25 5.83
C GLU A 21 41.93 -46.03 4.53
N VAL A 22 43.11 -45.41 4.62
CA VAL A 22 44.02 -45.26 3.48
C VAL A 22 44.52 -46.67 3.17
N ASN A 23 43.76 -47.36 2.33
CA ASN A 23 44.01 -48.75 1.97
C ASN A 23 45.29 -48.80 1.12
N ALA A 24 46.17 -49.75 1.41
CA ALA A 24 47.41 -49.95 0.67
C ALA A 24 47.15 -50.08 -0.84
N ASP A 25 46.01 -50.67 -1.22
CA ASP A 25 45.55 -50.76 -2.61
C ASP A 25 45.26 -49.38 -3.23
N GLN A 26 44.74 -48.41 -2.49
CA GLN A 26 44.46 -47.07 -3.01
C GLN A 26 45.75 -46.30 -3.29
N VAL A 27 46.74 -46.41 -2.39
CA VAL A 27 48.06 -45.78 -2.60
C VAL A 27 48.79 -46.43 -3.76
N ALA A 28 48.75 -47.76 -3.85
CA ALA A 28 49.28 -48.50 -4.99
C ALA A 28 48.61 -48.07 -6.30
N THR A 29 47.29 -47.92 -6.30
CA THR A 29 46.50 -47.51 -7.48
C THR A 29 46.87 -46.11 -7.96
N VAL A 30 47.00 -45.12 -7.07
CA VAL A 30 47.36 -43.75 -7.45
C VAL A 30 48.78 -43.67 -8.03
N VAL A 31 49.72 -44.43 -7.48
CA VAL A 31 51.07 -44.56 -8.05
C VAL A 31 51.02 -45.29 -9.40
N TRP A 32 50.14 -46.27 -9.55
CA TRP A 32 49.93 -47.03 -10.79
C TRP A 32 49.39 -46.17 -11.93
N ASP A 33 48.38 -45.36 -11.65
CA ASP A 33 47.78 -44.45 -12.63
C ASP A 33 48.83 -43.48 -13.17
N TYR A 34 49.64 -42.89 -12.30
CA TYR A 34 50.68 -41.96 -12.72
C TYR A 34 51.72 -42.60 -13.64
N PHE A 35 52.22 -43.79 -13.29
CA PHE A 35 53.20 -44.48 -14.13
C PHE A 35 52.62 -44.96 -15.45
N SER A 36 51.33 -45.37 -15.48
CA SER A 36 50.67 -45.74 -16.73
C SER A 36 50.45 -44.54 -17.66
N GLN A 37 50.08 -43.37 -17.12
CA GLN A 37 49.97 -42.14 -17.90
C GLN A 37 51.32 -41.75 -18.51
N LEU A 38 52.39 -41.78 -17.71
CA LEU A 38 53.73 -41.44 -18.20
C LEU A 38 54.18 -42.38 -19.32
N SER A 39 53.94 -43.70 -19.18
CA SER A 39 54.28 -44.69 -20.19
C SER A 39 53.46 -44.52 -21.47
N ASN A 40 52.17 -44.20 -21.37
CA ASN A 40 51.30 -44.01 -22.53
C ASN A 40 51.65 -42.70 -23.27
N SER A 41 51.88 -41.60 -22.55
CA SER A 41 52.32 -40.34 -23.18
C SER A 41 53.69 -40.48 -23.86
N ALA A 42 54.59 -41.28 -23.30
CA ALA A 42 55.86 -41.57 -23.94
C ALA A 42 55.69 -42.42 -25.22
N LYS A 43 54.72 -43.35 -25.24
CA LYS A 43 54.37 -44.17 -26.41
C LYS A 43 53.74 -43.33 -27.53
N GLU A 44 52.85 -42.40 -27.20
CA GLU A 44 52.26 -41.43 -28.15
C GLU A 44 53.32 -40.49 -28.76
N ALA A 45 54.30 -40.04 -27.96
CA ALA A 45 55.39 -39.21 -28.44
C ALA A 45 56.28 -39.92 -29.48
N VAL A 46 56.38 -41.25 -29.41
CA VAL A 46 57.14 -42.09 -30.36
C VAL A 46 56.35 -42.32 -31.66
N GLU A 47 55.03 -42.52 -31.59
CA GLU A 47 54.19 -42.69 -32.79
C GLU A 47 54.21 -41.46 -33.72
N HIS A 48 54.44 -40.26 -33.16
CA HIS A 48 54.54 -39.03 -33.94
C HIS A 48 55.89 -38.80 -34.67
N LEU A 49 56.92 -39.65 -34.45
CA LEU A 49 58.31 -39.45 -34.92
C LEU A 49 58.76 -40.44 -36.03
N GLN A 50 57.84 -40.99 -36.82
CA GLN A 50 58.08 -42.13 -37.71
C GLN A 50 58.78 -41.88 -39.07
N LYS A 51 59.62 -40.85 -39.25
CA LYS A 51 60.37 -40.69 -40.53
C LYS A 51 61.80 -40.16 -40.34
N SER A 52 62.73 -40.99 -39.86
CA SER A 52 64.19 -40.78 -39.96
C SER A 52 64.98 -42.00 -39.44
N GLU A 53 66.20 -42.24 -39.93
CA GLU A 53 67.12 -43.23 -39.33
C GLU A 53 67.57 -42.88 -37.90
N LEU A 54 67.45 -41.61 -37.48
CA LEU A 54 67.63 -41.21 -36.08
C LEU A 54 66.59 -41.87 -35.15
N THR A 55 65.42 -42.21 -35.68
CA THR A 55 64.30 -42.83 -34.95
C THR A 55 64.63 -44.25 -34.51
N GLN A 56 65.43 -45.03 -35.25
CA GLN A 56 65.79 -46.40 -34.86
C GLN A 56 66.70 -46.45 -33.61
N LYS A 57 67.71 -45.57 -33.53
CA LYS A 57 68.58 -45.45 -32.35
C LYS A 57 67.85 -44.87 -31.14
N LEU A 58 66.93 -43.93 -31.38
CA LEU A 58 66.10 -43.40 -30.31
C LEU A 58 65.16 -44.47 -29.77
N ASN A 59 64.56 -45.30 -30.62
CA ASN A 59 63.65 -46.37 -30.23
C ASN A 59 64.33 -47.44 -29.36
N THR A 60 65.57 -47.84 -29.68
CA THR A 60 66.33 -48.79 -28.84
C THR A 60 66.70 -48.20 -27.48
N LEU A 61 67.18 -46.95 -27.43
CA LEU A 61 67.42 -46.24 -26.17
C LEU A 61 66.14 -46.07 -25.33
N PHE A 62 65.00 -45.85 -25.99
CA PHE A 62 63.72 -45.70 -25.32
C PHE A 62 63.22 -47.03 -24.74
N GLN A 63 63.37 -48.14 -25.48
CA GLN A 63 63.03 -49.47 -24.97
C GLN A 63 63.90 -49.86 -23.77
N ASP A 64 65.20 -49.63 -23.85
CA ASP A 64 66.15 -49.87 -22.76
C ASP A 64 65.77 -49.07 -21.49
N LYS A 65 65.44 -47.78 -21.66
CA LYS A 65 65.02 -46.93 -20.53
C LYS A 65 63.64 -47.29 -20.00
N LEU A 66 62.69 -47.73 -20.84
CA LEU A 66 61.40 -48.24 -20.39
C LEU A 66 61.54 -49.55 -19.61
N GLU A 67 62.48 -50.41 -19.99
CA GLU A 67 62.77 -51.65 -19.29
C GLU A 67 63.44 -51.38 -17.92
N GLU A 68 64.38 -50.43 -17.86
CA GLU A 68 64.91 -49.92 -16.58
C GLU A 68 63.81 -49.34 -15.69
N VAL A 69 62.90 -48.54 -16.25
CA VAL A 69 61.76 -47.96 -15.50
C VAL A 69 60.81 -49.05 -15.01
N ASN A 70 60.54 -50.09 -15.79
CA ASN A 70 59.71 -51.22 -15.37
C ASN A 70 60.39 -52.09 -14.29
N THR A 71 61.70 -52.23 -14.37
CA THR A 71 62.48 -52.93 -13.34
C THR A 71 62.47 -52.12 -12.04
N TYR A 72 62.71 -50.81 -12.13
CA TYR A 72 62.61 -49.89 -10.99
C TYR A 72 61.20 -49.86 -10.38
N ARG A 73 60.15 -49.89 -11.22
CA ARG A 73 58.74 -49.99 -10.83
C ARG A 73 58.48 -51.26 -10.00
N THR A 74 59.01 -52.39 -10.46
CA THR A 74 58.83 -53.68 -9.78
C THR A 74 59.56 -53.72 -8.44
N ASP A 75 60.78 -53.18 -8.40
CA ASP A 75 61.58 -53.11 -7.17
C ASP A 75 60.98 -52.14 -6.14
N LEU A 76 60.46 -51.00 -6.59
CA LEU A 76 59.78 -50.04 -5.72
C LEU A 76 58.50 -50.65 -5.13
N GLN A 77 57.71 -51.37 -5.93
CA GLN A 77 56.50 -52.04 -5.47
C GLN A 77 56.84 -53.14 -4.44
N LYS A 78 57.87 -53.94 -4.69
CA LYS A 78 58.34 -54.98 -3.76
C LYS A 78 58.83 -54.43 -2.41
N ARG A 79 59.27 -53.17 -2.35
CA ARG A 79 59.75 -52.55 -1.10
C ARG A 79 58.69 -51.72 -0.38
N LEU A 80 57.88 -50.97 -1.11
CA LEU A 80 56.89 -50.06 -0.51
C LEU A 80 55.71 -50.81 0.11
N VAL A 81 55.22 -51.88 -0.54
CA VAL A 81 54.07 -52.62 -0.01
C VAL A 81 54.41 -53.26 1.35
N PRO A 82 55.50 -54.02 1.51
CA PRO A 82 55.83 -54.60 2.82
C PRO A 82 56.16 -53.54 3.87
N PHE A 83 56.78 -52.42 3.48
CA PHE A 83 57.07 -51.33 4.41
C PHE A 83 55.79 -50.69 4.95
N ALA A 84 54.82 -50.39 4.08
CA ALA A 84 53.53 -49.82 4.48
C ALA A 84 52.75 -50.79 5.39
N THR A 85 52.74 -52.08 5.07
CA THR A 85 52.10 -53.11 5.90
C THR A 85 52.76 -53.22 7.27
N ALA A 86 54.09 -53.27 7.34
CA ALA A 86 54.82 -53.34 8.60
C ALA A 86 54.64 -52.08 9.47
N LEU A 87 54.57 -50.90 8.85
CA LEU A 87 54.32 -49.65 9.55
C LEU A 87 52.89 -49.63 10.13
N HIS A 88 51.90 -50.09 9.37
CA HIS A 88 50.52 -50.18 9.83
C HIS A 88 50.36 -51.15 11.00
N GLU A 89 50.92 -52.36 10.90
CA GLU A 89 50.88 -53.34 11.99
C GLU A 89 51.52 -52.81 13.28
N ARG A 90 52.65 -52.10 13.16
CA ARG A 90 53.34 -51.53 14.31
C ARG A 90 52.52 -50.42 14.99
N LEU A 91 51.95 -49.50 14.22
CA LEU A 91 51.10 -48.43 14.75
C LEU A 91 49.84 -48.98 15.45
N THR A 92 49.20 -50.00 14.85
CA THR A 92 48.04 -50.65 15.45
C THR A 92 48.40 -51.31 16.78
N LYS A 93 49.54 -52.02 16.84
CA LYS A 93 50.01 -52.68 18.05
C LYS A 93 50.40 -51.69 19.16
N ASP A 94 51.09 -50.61 18.81
CA ASP A 94 51.48 -49.58 19.77
C ASP A 94 50.26 -48.81 20.31
N SER A 95 49.24 -48.58 19.47
CA SER A 95 47.97 -47.96 19.90
C SER A 95 47.19 -48.84 20.87
N GLU A 96 47.08 -50.14 20.62
CA GLU A 96 46.40 -51.07 21.55
C GLU A 96 47.15 -51.17 22.88
N LYS A 97 48.49 -51.16 22.85
CA LYS A 97 49.30 -51.15 24.08
C LYS A 97 49.05 -49.89 24.92
N LEU A 98 49.02 -48.72 24.31
CA LEU A 98 48.76 -47.46 25.00
C LEU A 98 47.36 -47.43 25.64
N LYS A 99 46.36 -47.96 24.92
CA LYS A 99 44.99 -48.05 25.42
C LYS A 99 44.88 -48.94 26.66
N GLU A 100 45.58 -50.07 26.67
CA GLU A 100 45.62 -50.96 27.84
C GLU A 100 46.37 -50.32 29.02
N GLU A 101 47.46 -49.58 28.79
CA GLU A 101 48.16 -48.85 29.85
C GLU A 101 47.27 -47.78 30.50
N ILE A 102 46.55 -46.95 29.72
CA ILE A 102 45.61 -45.95 30.24
C ILE A 102 44.49 -46.60 31.06
N ARG A 103 43.92 -47.69 30.55
CA ARG A 103 42.84 -48.40 31.24
C ARG A 103 43.31 -48.95 32.58
N LYS A 104 44.52 -49.51 32.61
CA LYS A 104 45.14 -50.03 33.82
C LYS A 104 45.39 -48.92 34.84
N GLU A 105 45.94 -47.78 34.44
CA GLU A 105 46.16 -46.65 35.35
C GLU A 105 44.86 -46.12 35.96
N LEU A 106 43.78 -46.08 35.19
CA LEU A 106 42.47 -45.64 35.68
C LEU A 106 41.86 -46.61 36.70
N GLU A 107 41.96 -47.91 36.46
CA GLU A 107 41.51 -48.94 37.41
C GLU A 107 42.38 -48.97 38.67
N GLU A 108 43.71 -48.78 38.54
CA GLU A 108 44.60 -48.64 39.69
C GLU A 108 44.27 -47.41 40.53
N LEU A 109 44.00 -46.27 39.89
CA LEU A 109 43.54 -45.07 40.59
C LEU A 109 42.23 -45.33 41.33
N ARG A 110 41.27 -46.00 40.67
CA ARG A 110 39.98 -46.37 41.29
C ARG A 110 40.16 -47.31 42.48
N ALA A 111 41.02 -48.32 42.37
CA ALA A 111 41.32 -49.26 43.44
C ALA A 111 42.02 -48.58 44.64
N ARG A 112 42.93 -47.64 44.39
CA ARG A 112 43.57 -46.82 45.44
C ARG A 112 42.60 -45.87 46.14
N LEU A 113 41.60 -45.37 45.41
CA LEU A 113 40.58 -44.47 45.97
C LEU A 113 39.42 -45.22 46.65
N LEU A 114 39.18 -46.50 46.34
CA LEU A 114 38.12 -47.34 46.91
C LEU A 114 38.09 -47.37 48.46
N PRO A 115 39.20 -47.60 49.18
CA PRO A 115 39.21 -47.57 50.65
C PRO A 115 39.08 -46.15 51.23
N HIS A 116 39.07 -45.13 50.38
CA HIS A 116 38.89 -43.72 50.74
C HIS A 116 37.66 -43.12 50.04
N ALA A 117 36.76 -43.96 49.50
CA ALA A 117 35.61 -43.51 48.70
C ALA A 117 34.74 -42.52 49.48
N ASP A 118 34.48 -42.78 50.76
CA ASP A 118 33.75 -41.86 51.64
C ASP A 118 34.47 -40.52 51.80
N LYS A 119 35.81 -40.53 51.96
CA LYS A 119 36.63 -39.31 52.05
C LYS A 119 36.67 -38.54 50.73
N VAL A 120 36.67 -39.23 49.59
CA VAL A 120 36.62 -38.61 48.26
C VAL A 120 35.25 -38.00 48.00
N SER A 121 34.17 -38.73 48.29
CA SER A 121 32.80 -38.23 48.19
C SER A 121 32.57 -37.04 49.12
N GLN A 122 33.10 -37.10 50.34
CA GLN A 122 33.08 -35.97 51.28
C GLN A 122 33.83 -34.77 50.72
N LYS A 123 35.06 -34.94 50.20
CA LYS A 123 35.83 -33.84 49.57
C LYS A 123 35.12 -33.25 48.35
N ILE A 124 34.48 -34.07 47.51
CA ILE A 124 33.69 -33.58 46.37
C ILE A 124 32.47 -32.79 46.86
N GLY A 125 31.77 -33.28 47.89
CA GLY A 125 30.66 -32.57 48.51
C GLY A 125 31.08 -31.26 49.17
N ASP A 126 32.22 -31.23 49.84
CA ASP A 126 32.82 -30.03 50.43
C ASP A 126 33.21 -29.02 49.34
N ASN A 127 33.89 -29.46 48.28
CA ASN A 127 34.26 -28.61 47.15
C ASN A 127 33.04 -28.06 46.42
N MET A 128 31.94 -28.83 46.29
CA MET A 128 30.70 -28.35 45.68
C MET A 128 30.01 -27.30 46.55
N ARG A 129 29.99 -27.49 47.87
CA ARG A 129 29.49 -26.48 48.81
C ARG A 129 30.33 -25.21 48.79
N GLU A 130 31.65 -25.34 48.74
CA GLU A 130 32.56 -24.21 48.62
C GLU A 130 32.37 -23.48 47.27
N LEU A 131 32.20 -24.21 46.17
CA LEU A 131 31.90 -23.63 44.86
C LEU A 131 30.56 -22.88 44.88
N GLN A 132 29.52 -23.44 45.48
CA GLN A 132 28.23 -22.77 45.66
C GLN A 132 28.35 -21.51 46.54
N GLN A 133 29.13 -21.57 47.63
CA GLN A 133 29.38 -20.41 48.49
C GLN A 133 30.17 -19.31 47.77
N ARG A 134 31.10 -19.68 46.87
CA ARG A 134 31.88 -18.73 46.05
C ARG A 134 31.05 -18.15 44.91
N LEU A 135 30.23 -18.95 44.23
CA LEU A 135 29.45 -18.50 43.07
C LEU A 135 28.12 -17.83 43.44
N GLY A 136 27.53 -18.17 44.58
CA GLY A 136 26.26 -17.60 45.05
C GLY A 136 26.27 -16.06 45.07
N PRO A 137 27.25 -15.42 45.73
CA PRO A 137 27.38 -13.97 45.73
C PRO A 137 27.52 -13.35 44.33
N HIS A 138 28.28 -13.99 43.43
CA HIS A 138 28.45 -13.51 42.06
C HIS A 138 27.17 -13.61 41.22
N ALA A 139 26.36 -14.67 41.42
CA ALA A 139 25.07 -14.81 40.76
C ALA A 139 24.06 -13.76 41.24
N GLU A 140 24.01 -13.49 42.55
CA GLU A 140 23.17 -12.43 43.13
C GLU A 140 23.64 -11.03 42.70
N GLU A 141 24.95 -10.79 42.66
CA GLU A 141 25.53 -9.54 42.16
C GLU A 141 25.17 -9.31 40.69
N LEU A 142 25.34 -10.33 39.83
CA LEU A 142 24.95 -10.24 38.42
C LEU A 142 23.45 -9.96 38.26
N ARG A 143 22.60 -10.64 39.03
CA ARG A 143 21.15 -10.40 39.02
C ARG A 143 20.81 -8.96 39.45
N ALA A 144 21.48 -8.46 40.48
CA ALA A 144 21.30 -7.09 40.96
C ALA A 144 21.77 -6.06 39.92
N GLN A 145 22.92 -6.29 39.27
CA GLN A 145 23.45 -5.43 38.22
C GLN A 145 22.53 -5.38 36.99
N VAL A 146 22.04 -6.55 36.52
CA VAL A 146 21.08 -6.61 35.40
C VAL A 146 19.79 -5.87 35.74
N SER A 147 19.27 -6.05 36.95
CA SER A 147 18.04 -5.36 37.39
C SER A 147 18.25 -3.84 37.47
N ALA A 148 19.39 -3.39 37.99
CA ALA A 148 19.74 -1.97 38.06
C ALA A 148 19.91 -1.34 36.66
N GLN A 149 20.55 -2.06 35.73
CA GLN A 149 20.72 -1.59 34.35
C GLN A 149 19.39 -1.53 33.60
N ALA A 150 18.50 -2.51 33.77
CA ALA A 150 17.17 -2.50 33.19
C ALA A 150 16.34 -1.30 33.71
N GLU A 151 16.43 -1.02 35.01
CA GLU A 151 15.73 0.12 35.61
C GLU A 151 16.34 1.47 35.17
N GLN A 152 17.66 1.55 35.02
CA GLN A 152 18.32 2.72 34.43
C GLN A 152 17.88 2.95 32.98
N LEU A 153 17.84 1.88 32.17
CA LEU A 153 17.39 1.97 30.78
C LEU A 153 15.93 2.42 30.72
N ARG A 154 15.06 1.88 31.58
CA ARG A 154 13.66 2.34 31.70
C ARG A 154 13.60 3.82 32.05
N ARG A 155 14.35 4.29 33.04
CA ARG A 155 14.40 5.71 33.44
C ARG A 155 14.94 6.61 32.32
N GLN A 156 15.86 6.11 31.50
CA GLN A 156 16.38 6.83 30.36
C GLN A 156 15.37 6.89 29.21
N LEU A 157 14.61 5.82 28.94
CA LEU A 157 13.67 5.75 27.83
C LEU A 157 12.30 6.40 28.13
N SER A 158 11.82 6.37 29.38
CA SER A 158 10.52 6.95 29.76
C SER A 158 10.34 8.40 29.31
N PRO A 159 11.30 9.32 29.53
CA PRO A 159 11.16 10.71 29.08
C PRO A 159 11.02 10.86 27.57
N TYR A 160 11.63 9.98 26.77
CA TYR A 160 11.48 10.01 25.31
C TYR A 160 10.08 9.58 24.88
N ALA A 161 9.53 8.53 25.49
CA ALA A 161 8.17 8.08 25.24
C ALA A 161 7.15 9.16 25.64
N GLU A 162 7.33 9.77 26.82
CA GLU A 162 6.49 10.89 27.30
C GLU A 162 6.59 12.11 26.36
N ARG A 163 7.81 12.48 25.93
CA ARG A 163 8.02 13.57 24.98
C ARG A 163 7.36 13.28 23.63
N MET A 164 7.49 12.06 23.12
CA MET A 164 6.86 11.65 21.86
C MET A 164 5.33 11.70 21.97
N GLN A 165 4.77 11.25 23.09
CA GLN A 165 3.33 11.35 23.35
C GLN A 165 2.87 12.81 23.45
N SER A 166 3.66 13.70 24.08
CA SER A 166 3.36 15.14 24.14
C SER A 166 3.36 15.77 22.75
N VAL A 167 4.42 15.54 21.96
CA VAL A 167 4.54 16.07 20.59
C VAL A 167 3.39 15.59 19.71
N LEU A 168 3.03 14.30 19.75
CA LEU A 168 1.88 13.78 19.01
C LEU A 168 0.56 14.45 19.42
N ARG A 169 0.37 14.68 20.73
CA ARG A 169 -0.83 15.36 21.25
C ARG A 169 -0.88 16.82 20.83
N ASP A 170 0.25 17.52 20.88
CA ASP A 170 0.34 18.93 20.51
C ASP A 170 0.20 19.12 19.00
N ASN A 171 0.78 18.23 18.19
CA ASN A 171 0.56 18.20 16.74
C ASN A 171 -0.90 17.94 16.39
N ALA A 172 -1.57 17.00 17.06
CA ALA A 172 -2.99 16.75 16.85
C ALA A 172 -3.87 17.97 17.20
N ARG A 173 -3.54 18.68 18.29
CA ARG A 173 -4.21 19.94 18.66
C ARG A 173 -3.95 21.05 17.65
N SER A 174 -2.71 21.20 17.22
CA SER A 174 -2.31 22.20 16.21
C SER A 174 -3.01 21.95 14.89
N LEU A 175 -3.04 20.69 14.42
CA LEU A 175 -3.77 20.30 13.22
C LEU A 175 -5.26 20.62 13.34
N GLY A 176 -5.88 20.27 14.48
CA GLY A 176 -7.28 20.61 14.76
C GLY A 176 -7.52 22.13 14.72
N ALA A 177 -6.66 22.93 15.35
CA ALA A 177 -6.76 24.38 15.36
C ALA A 177 -6.58 24.98 13.95
N SER A 178 -5.68 24.43 13.14
CA SER A 178 -5.45 24.87 11.76
C SER A 178 -6.60 24.52 10.83
N LEU A 179 -7.23 23.35 10.99
CA LEU A 179 -8.29 22.88 10.08
C LEU A 179 -9.70 23.31 10.48
N THR A 180 -9.96 23.61 11.76
CA THR A 180 -11.29 24.03 12.24
C THR A 180 -11.84 25.24 11.46
N PRO A 181 -11.08 26.32 11.23
CA PRO A 181 -11.56 27.47 10.47
C PRO A 181 -12.00 27.12 9.05
N TYR A 182 -11.30 26.18 8.38
CA TYR A 182 -11.67 25.75 7.03
C TYR A 182 -12.95 24.94 7.01
N ALA A 183 -13.17 24.07 8.01
CA ALA A 183 -14.42 23.32 8.13
C ALA A 183 -15.61 24.24 8.43
N ASP A 184 -15.41 25.24 9.30
CA ASP A 184 -16.42 26.26 9.60
C ASP A 184 -16.71 27.14 8.37
N GLN A 185 -15.67 27.54 7.63
CA GLN A 185 -15.79 28.29 6.39
C GLN A 185 -16.53 27.49 5.32
N LEU A 186 -16.23 26.20 5.14
CA LEU A 186 -16.95 25.32 4.22
C LEU A 186 -18.44 25.28 4.56
N LYS A 187 -18.79 25.09 5.84
CA LYS A 187 -20.18 25.11 6.29
C LYS A 187 -20.85 26.45 6.01
N ALA A 188 -20.16 27.57 6.29
CA ALA A 188 -20.67 28.90 6.01
C ALA A 188 -20.92 29.12 4.51
N GLN A 189 -19.97 28.73 3.65
CA GLN A 189 -20.08 28.83 2.20
C GLN A 189 -21.21 27.95 1.64
N ILE A 190 -21.40 26.73 2.15
CA ILE A 190 -22.55 25.89 1.75
C ILE A 190 -23.87 26.60 2.06
N ASN A 191 -24.02 27.14 3.27
CA ASN A 191 -25.24 27.86 3.65
C ASN A 191 -25.44 29.10 2.76
N GLN A 192 -24.39 29.91 2.59
CA GLN A 192 -24.45 31.13 1.79
C GLN A 192 -24.80 30.82 0.33
N ASN A 193 -24.08 29.89 -0.31
CA ASN A 193 -24.27 29.56 -1.73
C ASN A 193 -25.66 28.98 -2.00
N VAL A 194 -26.21 28.17 -1.09
CA VAL A 194 -27.56 27.63 -1.25
C VAL A 194 -28.63 28.71 -1.04
N GLU A 195 -28.45 29.63 -0.09
CA GLU A 195 -29.37 30.77 0.07
C GLU A 195 -29.26 31.74 -1.12
N GLU A 196 -28.06 32.00 -1.64
CA GLU A 196 -27.86 32.78 -2.86
C GLU A 196 -28.56 32.12 -4.05
N LEU A 197 -28.40 30.81 -4.23
CA LEU A 197 -29.12 30.04 -5.25
C LEU A 197 -30.64 30.18 -5.10
N LYS A 198 -31.17 30.04 -3.88
CA LYS A 198 -32.59 30.22 -3.59
C LYS A 198 -33.06 31.63 -3.94
N ASN A 199 -32.34 32.67 -3.50
CA ASN A 199 -32.64 34.07 -3.74
C ASN A 199 -32.48 34.49 -5.20
N ARG A 200 -31.68 33.76 -6.00
CA ARG A 200 -31.61 33.97 -7.44
C ARG A 200 -32.79 33.32 -8.15
N LEU A 201 -33.24 32.15 -7.72
CA LEU A 201 -34.29 31.42 -8.41
C LEU A 201 -35.73 31.87 -8.06
N THR A 202 -36.00 32.26 -6.81
CA THR A 202 -37.35 32.64 -6.39
C THR A 202 -37.92 33.88 -7.07
N PRO A 203 -37.16 34.97 -7.32
CA PRO A 203 -37.68 36.16 -8.00
C PRO A 203 -38.21 35.89 -9.41
N TYR A 204 -37.68 34.89 -10.12
CA TYR A 204 -38.15 34.57 -11.47
C TYR A 204 -39.58 34.04 -11.49
N ALA A 205 -40.00 33.29 -10.46
CA ALA A 205 -41.39 32.90 -10.33
C ALA A 205 -42.29 34.12 -10.12
N ASP A 206 -41.81 35.12 -9.36
CA ASP A 206 -42.50 36.40 -9.16
C ASP A 206 -42.57 37.23 -10.44
N GLU A 207 -41.48 37.28 -11.23
CA GLU A 207 -41.48 37.89 -12.56
C GLU A 207 -42.44 37.20 -13.53
N LEU A 208 -42.53 35.87 -13.49
CA LEU A 208 -43.49 35.10 -14.30
C LEU A 208 -44.93 35.50 -13.97
N LYS A 209 -45.26 35.71 -12.69
CA LYS A 209 -46.61 36.20 -12.30
C LYS A 209 -46.92 37.56 -12.88
N VAL A 210 -45.97 38.49 -12.81
CA VAL A 210 -46.12 39.84 -13.40
C VAL A 210 -46.30 39.73 -14.91
N LYS A 211 -45.56 38.83 -15.57
CA LYS A 211 -45.70 38.59 -17.01
C LYS A 211 -47.05 37.98 -17.38
N ILE A 212 -47.52 37.01 -16.61
CA ILE A 212 -48.87 36.43 -16.77
C ILE A 212 -49.93 37.53 -16.69
N ASP A 213 -49.84 38.45 -15.73
CA ASP A 213 -50.77 39.59 -15.63
C ASP A 213 -50.74 40.48 -16.87
N GLN A 214 -49.54 40.85 -17.32
CA GLN A 214 -49.38 41.69 -18.51
C GLN A 214 -49.95 41.01 -19.76
N SER A 215 -49.63 39.73 -19.97
CA SER A 215 -50.02 39.01 -21.19
C SER A 215 -51.52 38.67 -21.19
N VAL A 216 -52.13 38.39 -20.04
CA VAL A 216 -53.59 38.21 -19.94
C VAL A 216 -54.34 39.53 -20.13
N GLU A 217 -53.83 40.66 -19.60
CA GLU A 217 -54.46 41.97 -19.81
C GLU A 217 -54.34 42.44 -21.27
N GLN A 218 -53.21 42.15 -21.92
CA GLN A 218 -53.03 42.37 -23.35
C GLN A 218 -54.01 41.52 -24.17
N LEU A 219 -54.17 40.24 -23.82
CA LEU A 219 -55.16 39.37 -24.44
C LEU A 219 -56.58 39.92 -24.22
N ARG A 220 -56.92 40.39 -23.02
CA ARG A 220 -58.21 41.03 -22.72
C ARG A 220 -58.49 42.22 -23.64
N SER A 221 -57.51 43.10 -23.80
CA SER A 221 -57.63 44.30 -24.64
C SER A 221 -57.79 43.96 -26.12
N GLN A 222 -57.10 42.93 -26.60
CA GLN A 222 -57.19 42.44 -27.98
C GLN A 222 -58.54 41.76 -28.26
N LEU A 223 -59.12 41.11 -27.25
CA LEU A 223 -60.37 40.38 -27.38
C LEU A 223 -61.64 41.21 -27.11
N ALA A 224 -61.50 42.36 -26.44
CA ALA A 224 -62.63 43.24 -26.13
C ALA A 224 -63.50 43.63 -27.34
N PRO A 225 -62.95 43.98 -28.52
CA PRO A 225 -63.75 44.33 -29.70
C PRO A 225 -64.60 43.19 -30.26
N TYR A 226 -64.26 41.94 -29.97
CA TYR A 226 -64.91 40.74 -30.52
C TYR A 226 -65.95 40.15 -29.55
N ALA A 227 -66.11 40.73 -28.36
CA ALA A 227 -66.89 40.16 -27.27
C ALA A 227 -67.86 41.16 -26.62
N GLU A 228 -68.35 42.19 -27.33
CA GLU A 228 -69.28 43.20 -26.76
C GLU A 228 -70.47 42.57 -26.01
N ASP A 229 -71.12 41.54 -26.57
CA ASP A 229 -72.26 40.85 -25.94
C ASP A 229 -71.86 39.78 -24.90
N ALA A 230 -70.56 39.47 -24.78
CA ALA A 230 -70.03 38.38 -23.94
C ALA A 230 -68.85 38.81 -23.04
N GLN A 231 -68.66 40.12 -22.85
CA GLN A 231 -67.47 40.69 -22.23
C GLN A 231 -67.29 40.24 -20.78
N GLU A 232 -68.38 40.14 -20.01
CA GLU A 232 -68.33 39.65 -18.63
C GLU A 232 -67.90 38.18 -18.56
N LYS A 233 -68.38 37.34 -19.48
CA LYS A 233 -68.00 35.92 -19.56
C LYS A 233 -66.54 35.77 -19.94
N LEU A 234 -66.06 36.55 -20.91
CA LEU A 234 -64.65 36.57 -21.33
C LEU A 234 -63.74 37.01 -20.17
N ASN A 235 -64.07 38.09 -19.48
CA ASN A 235 -63.30 38.58 -18.33
C ASN A 235 -63.17 37.51 -17.25
N ARG A 236 -64.27 36.83 -16.89
CA ARG A 236 -64.22 35.72 -15.91
C ARG A 236 -63.33 34.56 -16.36
N GLN A 237 -63.32 34.24 -17.65
CA GLN A 237 -62.45 33.17 -18.18
C GLN A 237 -60.97 33.57 -18.16
N LEU A 238 -60.65 34.83 -18.50
CA LEU A 238 -59.29 35.36 -18.47
C LEU A 238 -58.75 35.50 -17.05
N GLU A 239 -59.57 35.95 -16.10
CA GLU A 239 -59.23 35.96 -14.68
C GLU A 239 -58.96 34.55 -14.15
N GLY A 240 -59.78 33.57 -14.56
CA GLY A 240 -59.57 32.15 -14.25
C GLY A 240 -58.25 31.61 -14.81
N LEU A 241 -57.91 31.97 -16.05
CA LEU A 241 -56.64 31.61 -16.69
C LEU A 241 -55.45 32.20 -15.91
N ALA A 242 -55.48 33.51 -15.65
CA ALA A 242 -54.44 34.20 -14.88
C ALA A 242 -54.25 33.57 -13.50
N PHE A 243 -55.34 33.24 -12.81
CA PHE A 243 -55.29 32.58 -11.51
C PHE A 243 -54.60 31.22 -11.57
N GLN A 244 -54.95 30.38 -12.55
CA GLN A 244 -54.32 29.06 -12.71
C GLN A 244 -52.84 29.15 -13.08
N MET A 245 -52.48 30.03 -14.02
CA MET A 245 -51.08 30.26 -14.41
C MET A 245 -50.23 30.76 -13.23
N LYS A 246 -50.75 31.72 -12.45
CA LYS A 246 -50.08 32.23 -11.24
C LYS A 246 -49.93 31.16 -10.17
N LYS A 247 -50.92 30.29 -10.00
CA LYS A 247 -50.83 29.15 -9.09
C LYS A 247 -49.71 28.20 -9.51
N SER A 248 -49.59 27.88 -10.80
CA SER A 248 -48.48 27.08 -11.32
C SER A 248 -47.12 27.74 -11.09
N ALA A 249 -47.04 29.08 -11.16
CA ALA A 249 -45.81 29.81 -10.88
C ALA A 249 -45.44 29.77 -9.38
N GLU A 250 -46.42 29.84 -8.48
CA GLU A 250 -46.20 29.61 -7.04
C GLU A 250 -45.74 28.18 -6.75
N GLU A 251 -46.36 27.18 -7.38
CA GLU A 251 -45.95 25.79 -7.22
C GLU A 251 -44.50 25.56 -7.69
N LEU A 252 -44.09 26.21 -8.78
CA LEU A 252 -42.71 26.23 -9.25
C LEU A 252 -41.77 26.84 -8.20
N LYS A 253 -42.11 28.02 -7.67
CA LYS A 253 -41.36 28.71 -6.61
C LYS A 253 -41.16 27.83 -5.38
N ALA A 254 -42.24 27.18 -4.92
CA ALA A 254 -42.24 26.30 -3.77
C ALA A 254 -41.36 25.06 -3.99
N LYS A 255 -41.46 24.41 -5.17
CA LYS A 255 -40.64 23.24 -5.50
C LYS A 255 -39.15 23.57 -5.58
N ILE A 256 -38.79 24.70 -6.20
CA ILE A 256 -37.39 25.14 -6.26
C ILE A 256 -36.85 25.40 -4.85
N SER A 257 -37.61 26.13 -4.03
CA SER A 257 -37.22 26.44 -2.65
C SER A 257 -37.04 25.17 -1.81
N ALA A 258 -37.97 24.22 -1.92
CA ALA A 258 -37.89 22.95 -1.20
C ALA A 258 -36.65 22.12 -1.61
N ASN A 259 -36.31 22.06 -2.90
CA ASN A 259 -35.10 21.36 -3.34
C ASN A 259 -33.81 22.07 -2.91
N ALA A 260 -33.80 23.40 -2.87
CA ALA A 260 -32.65 24.15 -2.36
C ALA A 260 -32.46 23.85 -0.85
N ASP A 261 -33.54 23.85 -0.08
CA ASP A 261 -33.50 23.50 1.34
C ASP A 261 -33.07 22.03 1.55
N GLU A 262 -33.52 21.10 0.70
CA GLU A 262 -33.05 19.69 0.71
C GLU A 262 -31.55 19.59 0.36
N LEU A 263 -31.08 20.32 -0.64
CA LEU A 263 -29.66 20.37 -1.00
C LEU A 263 -28.82 20.83 0.19
N ARG A 264 -29.24 21.91 0.87
CA ARG A 264 -28.59 22.39 2.10
C ARG A 264 -28.55 21.30 3.17
N GLN A 265 -29.66 20.62 3.42
CA GLN A 265 -29.76 19.54 4.41
C GLN A 265 -28.84 18.36 4.10
N LYS A 266 -28.51 18.11 2.83
CA LYS A 266 -27.58 17.05 2.42
C LYS A 266 -26.12 17.49 2.40
N LEU A 267 -25.84 18.76 2.10
CA LEU A 267 -24.47 19.30 2.04
C LEU A 267 -23.90 19.64 3.43
N VAL A 268 -24.70 20.23 4.33
CA VAL A 268 -24.24 20.64 5.68
C VAL A 268 -23.64 19.47 6.48
N PRO A 269 -24.25 18.26 6.52
CA PRO A 269 -23.66 17.12 7.22
C PRO A 269 -22.28 16.71 6.70
N LEU A 270 -21.93 16.98 5.44
CA LEU A 270 -20.60 16.68 4.90
C LEU A 270 -19.53 17.56 5.56
N ALA A 271 -19.83 18.85 5.75
CA ALA A 271 -18.94 19.76 6.48
C ALA A 271 -18.88 19.43 7.98
N GLU A 272 -20.01 19.04 8.58
CA GLU A 272 -20.06 18.61 9.98
C GLU A 272 -19.30 17.30 10.23
N ASP A 273 -19.32 16.36 9.29
CA ASP A 273 -18.55 15.12 9.36
C ASP A 273 -17.03 15.41 9.35
N VAL A 274 -16.57 16.30 8.47
CA VAL A 274 -15.18 16.79 8.47
C VAL A 274 -14.85 17.43 9.82
N HIS A 275 -15.67 18.39 10.28
CA HIS A 275 -15.47 19.08 11.55
C HIS A 275 -15.43 18.12 12.75
N GLY A 276 -16.32 17.14 12.80
CA GLY A 276 -16.39 16.15 13.87
C GLY A 276 -15.16 15.25 13.94
N LYS A 277 -14.60 14.87 12.78
CA LYS A 277 -13.41 14.02 12.67
C LYS A 277 -12.09 14.74 12.91
N LEU A 278 -12.07 16.08 12.89
CA LEU A 278 -10.91 16.87 13.33
C LEU A 278 -10.50 16.56 14.77
N ARG A 279 -11.45 16.15 15.62
CA ARG A 279 -11.18 15.77 17.02
C ARG A 279 -10.93 14.27 17.14
N GLY A 280 -9.69 13.87 16.96
CA GLY A 280 -9.19 12.58 17.43
C GLY A 280 -9.40 11.38 16.51
N ASN A 281 -9.75 11.59 15.24
CA ASN A 281 -9.84 10.52 14.24
C ASN A 281 -9.13 10.89 12.93
N PRO A 282 -7.77 10.86 12.90
CA PRO A 282 -7.00 11.28 11.72
C PRO A 282 -7.29 10.42 10.48
N ASP A 283 -7.44 9.10 10.65
CA ASP A 283 -7.76 8.19 9.54
C ASP A 283 -9.17 8.47 8.99
N GLY A 284 -10.12 8.71 9.89
CA GLY A 284 -11.47 9.12 9.52
C GLY A 284 -11.50 10.46 8.79
N LEU A 285 -10.73 11.44 9.27
CA LEU A 285 -10.60 12.76 8.64
C LEU A 285 -10.04 12.64 7.23
N GLN A 286 -8.97 11.87 7.04
CA GLN A 286 -8.37 11.64 5.72
C GLN A 286 -9.41 11.08 4.74
N LYS A 287 -10.16 10.07 5.18
CA LYS A 287 -11.23 9.47 4.37
C LYS A 287 -12.32 10.49 4.01
N SER A 288 -12.80 11.27 4.98
CA SER A 288 -13.81 12.30 4.74
C SER A 288 -13.36 13.36 3.75
N LEU A 289 -12.11 13.84 3.87
CA LEU A 289 -11.55 14.82 2.94
C LEU A 289 -11.40 14.25 1.52
N ALA A 290 -10.98 12.99 1.40
CA ALA A 290 -10.86 12.32 0.11
C ALA A 290 -12.22 12.12 -0.60
N GLU A 291 -13.27 11.86 0.17
CA GLU A 291 -14.62 11.63 -0.36
C GLU A 291 -15.44 12.92 -0.51
N LEU A 292 -15.03 14.03 0.13
CA LEU A 292 -15.79 15.27 0.23
C LEU A 292 -16.19 15.83 -1.14
N SER A 293 -15.24 16.02 -2.05
CA SER A 293 -15.52 16.57 -3.39
C SER A 293 -16.54 15.71 -4.13
N GLY A 294 -16.33 14.38 -4.16
CA GLY A 294 -17.24 13.47 -4.85
C GLY A 294 -18.64 13.43 -4.23
N HIS A 295 -18.77 13.70 -2.93
CA HIS A 295 -20.08 13.84 -2.28
C HIS A 295 -20.74 15.18 -2.60
N LEU A 296 -20.00 16.30 -2.55
CA LEU A 296 -20.51 17.61 -2.96
C LEU A 296 -21.04 17.57 -4.40
N ASP A 297 -20.22 17.07 -5.33
CA ASP A 297 -20.56 16.97 -6.75
C ASP A 297 -21.83 16.13 -6.96
N ARG A 298 -21.93 14.99 -6.28
CA ARG A 298 -23.12 14.12 -6.35
C ARG A 298 -24.38 14.83 -5.89
N GLN A 299 -24.32 15.55 -4.77
CA GLN A 299 -25.49 16.25 -4.23
C GLN A 299 -25.92 17.42 -5.11
N VAL A 300 -24.96 18.18 -5.64
CA VAL A 300 -25.23 19.27 -6.59
C VAL A 300 -25.84 18.73 -7.89
N GLU A 301 -25.33 17.61 -8.40
CA GLU A 301 -25.87 16.97 -9.61
C GLU A 301 -27.27 16.37 -9.39
N GLU A 302 -27.55 15.79 -8.22
CA GLU A 302 -28.89 15.37 -7.86
C GLU A 302 -29.88 16.54 -7.84
N PHE A 303 -29.48 17.68 -7.27
CA PHE A 303 -30.28 18.90 -7.29
C PHE A 303 -30.52 19.39 -8.73
N ARG A 304 -29.47 19.47 -9.55
CA ARG A 304 -29.57 19.90 -10.95
C ARG A 304 -30.56 19.04 -11.73
N ARG A 305 -30.45 17.71 -11.64
CA ARG A 305 -31.35 16.76 -12.30
C ARG A 305 -32.81 16.91 -11.88
N ARG A 306 -33.07 17.32 -10.62
CA ARG A 306 -34.44 17.52 -10.11
C ARG A 306 -35.05 18.84 -10.57
N VAL A 307 -34.25 19.89 -10.68
CA VAL A 307 -34.72 21.25 -11.03
C VAL A 307 -34.78 21.47 -12.54
N GLU A 308 -33.90 20.83 -13.33
CA GLU A 308 -33.87 20.93 -14.80
C GLU A 308 -35.24 20.71 -15.48
N PRO A 309 -36.05 19.68 -15.15
CA PRO A 309 -37.33 19.45 -15.82
C PRO A 309 -38.45 20.45 -15.41
N TYR A 310 -38.22 21.33 -14.43
CA TYR A 310 -39.28 22.23 -13.95
C TYR A 310 -39.69 23.27 -14.99
N GLY A 311 -38.76 23.74 -15.82
CA GLY A 311 -39.07 24.65 -16.92
C GLY A 311 -40.01 24.02 -17.93
N GLU A 312 -39.65 22.84 -18.42
CA GLU A 312 -40.50 22.09 -19.36
C GLU A 312 -41.86 21.73 -18.76
N THR A 313 -41.89 21.32 -17.49
CA THR A 313 -43.14 20.96 -16.79
C THR A 313 -44.06 22.17 -16.68
N PHE A 314 -43.50 23.33 -16.33
CA PHE A 314 -44.25 24.58 -16.26
C PHE A 314 -44.72 25.03 -17.65
N SER A 315 -43.86 24.97 -18.67
CA SER A 315 -44.25 25.28 -20.05
C SER A 315 -45.41 24.38 -20.53
N LYS A 316 -45.36 23.07 -20.24
CA LYS A 316 -46.47 22.15 -20.56
C LYS A 316 -47.77 22.53 -19.84
N ALA A 317 -47.68 22.94 -18.56
CA ALA A 317 -48.84 23.39 -17.80
C ALA A 317 -49.47 24.66 -18.39
N LEU A 318 -48.65 25.63 -18.82
CA LEU A 318 -49.15 26.84 -19.49
C LEU A 318 -49.88 26.52 -20.79
N VAL A 319 -49.33 25.62 -21.61
CA VAL A 319 -49.94 25.19 -22.88
C VAL A 319 -51.30 24.57 -22.63
N GLN A 320 -51.38 23.67 -21.64
CA GLN A 320 -52.63 23.03 -21.27
C GLN A 320 -53.67 24.06 -20.81
N GLN A 321 -53.27 25.05 -20.02
CA GLN A 321 -54.16 26.11 -19.53
C GLN A 321 -54.70 26.99 -20.68
N VAL A 322 -53.85 27.33 -21.67
CA VAL A 322 -54.28 28.09 -22.86
C VAL A 322 -55.23 27.25 -23.73
N GLU A 323 -54.95 25.96 -23.92
CA GLU A 323 -55.80 25.07 -24.70
C GLU A 323 -57.16 24.81 -24.01
N GLU A 324 -57.18 24.70 -22.68
CA GLU A 324 -58.43 24.65 -21.91
C GLU A 324 -59.27 25.92 -22.09
N LEU A 325 -58.64 27.10 -22.13
CA LEU A 325 -59.33 28.35 -22.43
C LEU A 325 -59.90 28.33 -23.86
N ARG A 326 -59.09 27.90 -24.84
CA ARG A 326 -59.52 27.79 -26.23
C ARG A 326 -60.77 26.92 -26.38
N GLN A 327 -60.78 25.75 -25.73
CA GLN A 327 -61.94 24.85 -25.74
C GLN A 327 -63.18 25.49 -25.10
N LYS A 328 -63.02 26.25 -24.01
CA LYS A 328 -64.13 26.95 -23.34
C LYS A 328 -64.69 28.12 -24.15
N LEU A 329 -63.88 28.74 -25.02
CA LEU A 329 -64.31 29.79 -25.94
C LEU A 329 -65.08 29.23 -27.15
N GLY A 330 -64.85 27.97 -27.53
CA GLY A 330 -65.69 27.24 -28.49
C GLY A 330 -65.73 27.90 -29.88
N PRO A 331 -66.91 28.12 -30.49
CA PRO A 331 -67.03 28.70 -31.84
C PRO A 331 -66.44 30.11 -31.98
N TYR A 332 -66.32 30.85 -30.88
CA TYR A 332 -65.71 32.19 -30.86
C TYR A 332 -64.18 32.14 -30.90
N ALA A 333 -63.57 30.96 -30.87
CA ALA A 333 -62.11 30.82 -30.84
C ALA A 333 -61.42 31.22 -32.16
N GLY A 334 -62.12 31.22 -33.31
CA GLY A 334 -61.51 31.45 -34.62
C GLY A 334 -60.72 32.77 -34.72
N ASP A 335 -61.30 33.87 -34.23
CA ASP A 335 -60.65 35.19 -34.22
C ASP A 335 -59.67 35.36 -33.04
N VAL A 336 -59.72 34.46 -32.06
CA VAL A 336 -58.96 34.50 -30.79
C VAL A 336 -57.73 33.58 -30.82
N GLU A 337 -57.70 32.62 -31.74
CA GLU A 337 -56.71 31.56 -31.82
C GLU A 337 -55.27 32.09 -32.04
N GLY A 338 -55.12 33.10 -32.88
CA GLY A 338 -53.83 33.76 -33.10
C GLY A 338 -53.31 34.45 -31.83
N HIS A 339 -54.19 35.08 -31.07
CA HIS A 339 -53.84 35.77 -29.83
C HIS A 339 -53.49 34.79 -28.70
N LEU A 340 -54.22 33.68 -28.58
CA LEU A 340 -53.90 32.61 -27.63
C LEU A 340 -52.56 31.93 -27.95
N SER A 341 -52.31 31.66 -29.24
CA SER A 341 -51.04 31.07 -29.68
C SER A 341 -49.86 32.02 -29.41
N PHE A 342 -50.05 33.33 -29.58
CA PHE A 342 -49.05 34.34 -29.23
C PHE A 342 -48.77 34.36 -27.72
N LEU A 343 -49.82 34.34 -26.87
CA LEU A 343 -49.69 34.28 -25.41
C LEU A 343 -48.90 33.04 -24.96
N GLU A 344 -49.27 31.86 -25.49
CA GLU A 344 -48.58 30.60 -25.20
C GLU A 344 -47.09 30.71 -25.53
N LYS A 345 -46.78 31.21 -26.73
CA LYS A 345 -45.41 31.35 -27.21
C LYS A 345 -44.60 32.32 -26.36
N ASP A 346 -45.13 33.52 -26.09
CA ASP A 346 -44.45 34.55 -25.30
C ASP A 346 -44.09 34.04 -23.89
N LEU A 347 -45.04 33.41 -23.22
CA LEU A 347 -44.79 32.84 -21.88
C LEU A 347 -43.80 31.66 -21.94
N ARG A 348 -43.90 30.79 -22.96
CA ARG A 348 -42.96 29.67 -23.14
C ARG A 348 -41.54 30.16 -23.40
N ASP A 349 -41.37 31.13 -24.30
CA ASP A 349 -40.07 31.70 -24.64
C ASP A 349 -39.44 32.35 -23.40
N LYS A 350 -40.25 33.02 -22.56
CA LYS A 350 -39.78 33.58 -21.30
C LYS A 350 -39.31 32.51 -20.32
N VAL A 351 -40.07 31.43 -20.14
CA VAL A 351 -39.67 30.30 -19.28
C VAL A 351 -38.39 29.65 -19.81
N SER A 352 -38.32 29.41 -21.12
CA SER A 352 -37.12 28.83 -21.73
C SER A 352 -35.90 29.73 -21.53
N SER A 353 -36.04 31.06 -21.70
CA SER A 353 -34.94 32.00 -21.49
C SER A 353 -34.38 31.91 -20.07
N PHE A 354 -35.25 31.82 -19.06
CA PHE A 354 -34.86 31.68 -17.66
C PHE A 354 -34.05 30.40 -17.42
N PHE A 355 -34.56 29.25 -17.84
CA PHE A 355 -33.87 27.98 -17.61
C PHE A 355 -32.57 27.86 -18.44
N SER A 356 -32.49 28.51 -19.60
CA SER A 356 -31.25 28.62 -20.36
C SER A 356 -30.19 29.45 -19.62
N THR A 357 -30.57 30.60 -19.05
CA THR A 357 -29.65 31.43 -18.25
C THR A 357 -29.11 30.68 -17.04
N LEU A 358 -29.94 29.89 -16.35
CA LEU A 358 -29.49 29.03 -15.25
C LEU A 358 -28.46 28.00 -15.67
N LYS A 359 -28.62 27.44 -16.89
CA LYS A 359 -27.73 26.42 -17.42
C LYS A 359 -26.37 27.03 -17.80
N GLU A 360 -26.37 28.17 -18.47
CA GLU A 360 -25.14 28.88 -18.86
C GLU A 360 -24.33 29.33 -17.64
N GLU A 361 -24.97 29.95 -16.64
CA GLU A 361 -24.28 30.40 -15.43
C GLU A 361 -23.69 29.26 -14.59
N SER A 362 -24.25 28.05 -14.67
CA SER A 362 -23.71 26.87 -14.00
C SER A 362 -22.44 26.32 -14.65
N GLN A 363 -22.16 26.67 -15.92
CA GLN A 363 -21.02 26.16 -16.67
C GLN A 363 -19.82 27.12 -16.69
N ASP A 364 -20.05 28.44 -16.53
CA ASP A 364 -19.05 29.47 -16.86
C ASP A 364 -18.30 30.07 -15.66
N LYS A 365 -18.58 29.64 -14.44
CA LYS A 365 -17.91 30.16 -13.23
C LYS A 365 -17.03 29.09 -12.58
N PRO A 366 -15.69 29.15 -12.75
CA PRO A 366 -14.80 28.38 -11.88
C PRO A 366 -15.10 28.76 -10.43
N LEU A 367 -15.18 27.77 -9.55
CA LEU A 367 -15.07 27.99 -8.11
C LEU A 367 -13.71 28.65 -7.86
N ALA A 368 -13.67 29.97 -7.88
CA ALA A 368 -12.52 30.74 -7.45
C ALA A 368 -12.36 30.45 -5.95
N LEU A 369 -11.42 29.57 -5.62
CA LEU A 369 -10.89 29.49 -4.26
C LEU A 369 -10.42 30.90 -3.91
N PRO A 370 -10.78 31.44 -2.73
CA PRO A 370 -10.24 32.72 -2.31
C PRO A 370 -8.71 32.60 -2.29
N ASP A 371 -8.04 33.46 -3.06
CA ASP A 371 -6.60 33.64 -3.01
C ASP A 371 -6.21 33.93 -1.56
N GLN A 372 -5.66 32.92 -0.87
CA GLN A 372 -5.04 33.14 0.42
C GLN A 372 -3.59 33.57 0.16
N GLU A 373 -3.29 34.83 0.49
CA GLU A 373 -1.93 35.31 0.64
C GLU A 373 -1.12 34.31 1.48
N PRO A 374 0.06 33.86 1.01
CA PRO A 374 0.92 33.00 1.79
C PRO A 374 1.52 33.83 2.93
N ALA A 375 0.90 33.76 4.12
CA ALA A 375 1.52 34.18 5.37
C ALA A 375 2.60 33.16 5.78
N LEU A 376 3.66 33.07 4.98
CA LEU A 376 4.92 32.45 5.39
C LEU A 376 5.69 33.50 6.21
N GLY A 377 5.43 33.53 7.52
CA GLY A 377 6.34 34.18 8.47
C GLY A 377 7.69 33.45 8.47
N PRO A 378 8.82 34.16 8.58
CA PRO A 378 10.14 33.54 8.55
C PRO A 378 10.33 32.64 9.79
N LEU A 379 10.71 31.39 9.53
CA LEU A 379 11.30 30.51 10.54
C LEU A 379 12.70 31.05 10.85
N GLU A 380 12.83 31.81 11.93
CA GLU A 380 14.14 32.11 12.52
C GLU A 380 14.68 30.86 13.25
N ASN A 381 15.91 30.49 12.90
CA ASN A 381 16.70 29.41 13.47
C ASN A 381 17.30 29.76 14.83
#